data_AF-A0A7G2HJA1-F1
#
_entry.id   AF-A0A7G2HJA1-F1
#
_cell.length_a   1.000
_cell.length_b   1.000
_cell.length_c   1.000
_cell.angle_alpha   90.00
_cell.angle_beta   90.00
_cell.angle_gamma   90.00
#
_symmetry.space_group_name_H-M   'P 1'
#
loop_
_entity.id
_entity.type
_entity.pdbx_description
1 polymer ?
#
loop_
_entity_poly.entity_id
_entity_poly.type
_entity_poly.pdbx_seq_one_letter_code
_entity_poly.pdbx_strand_id
1 'polypeptide(L)'
;MQEGSNNVSNNLMNDNKIEEDVLEQPTFLTNQSLLNEEQSMATNVDHEPSWLIYPLKNYGIRVQDNSDEIQSSIPINEMNGFNVKVDNFLKDGIGRSVAALMLTHRYLCPHVVLLQNDLTSEWMLPNCTYKAWENPRIVLANFLKSMFLTSSSINSNTNNSGSNNGNNNSSTNNNNINNACSDNAVEVGEYLGTWWRTEFNYSPLPYLPPHSTRPKETIRIYQVILPPKLLFKLPKHHVLKSLPLFDLDPNIFGIACGSIPQLISRFQIQSMVQSDN
;
A
#
# COMPACT_ATOMS: atom_id res chain seq x y z
N MET A 1 20.60 68.09 -35.13
CA MET A 1 21.87 68.77 -34.81
C MET A 1 22.78 67.77 -34.14
N GLN A 2 23.87 67.41 -34.83
CA GLN A 2 25.16 66.81 -34.41
C GLN A 2 25.10 65.58 -33.48
N GLU A 3 25.40 64.35 -33.92
CA GLU A 3 26.68 63.77 -34.40
C GLU A 3 27.90 64.03 -33.50
N GLY A 4 28.62 62.95 -33.16
CA GLY A 4 29.87 62.97 -32.40
C GLY A 4 30.49 61.58 -32.24
N SER A 5 31.08 61.09 -33.32
CA SER A 5 31.84 59.85 -33.50
C SER A 5 33.28 59.92 -32.92
N ASN A 6 33.97 58.75 -32.92
CA ASN A 6 35.43 58.48 -33.08
C ASN A 6 36.11 57.76 -31.89
N ASN A 7 36.50 56.48 -32.02
CA ASN A 7 37.66 55.86 -32.72
C ASN A 7 38.95 55.87 -31.88
N VAL A 8 39.39 54.72 -31.34
CA VAL A 8 40.41 53.77 -31.87
C VAL A 8 41.86 54.31 -31.81
N SER A 9 42.74 53.68 -31.02
CA SER A 9 44.00 53.04 -31.50
C SER A 9 44.96 52.59 -30.38
N ASN A 10 45.62 51.46 -30.68
CA ASN A 10 46.64 50.68 -29.97
C ASN A 10 47.97 51.41 -29.68
N ASN A 11 48.75 50.97 -28.68
CA ASN A 11 49.97 50.15 -28.90
C ASN A 11 50.82 49.89 -27.63
N LEU A 12 51.50 48.73 -27.67
CA LEU A 12 52.63 48.11 -26.94
C LEU A 12 53.53 49.09 -26.13
N MET A 13 54.23 48.71 -25.04
CA MET A 13 55.29 47.69 -24.98
C MET A 13 55.83 47.54 -23.52
N ASN A 14 56.20 46.31 -23.16
CA ASN A 14 57.24 45.84 -22.21
C ASN A 14 57.58 46.59 -20.90
N ASP A 15 57.59 45.84 -19.79
CA ASP A 15 58.87 45.48 -19.16
C ASP A 15 58.78 44.16 -18.37
N ASN A 16 59.77 43.31 -18.62
CA ASN A 16 59.97 41.98 -18.04
C ASN A 16 60.64 42.07 -16.66
N LYS A 17 60.24 41.20 -15.73
CA LYS A 17 61.16 40.63 -14.74
C LYS A 17 60.74 39.20 -14.38
N ILE A 18 61.70 38.30 -14.49
CA ILE A 18 61.67 36.84 -14.31
C ILE A 18 62.21 36.53 -12.90
N GLU A 19 61.67 35.51 -12.24
CA GLU A 19 62.36 34.55 -11.32
C GLU A 19 61.31 33.47 -10.94
N GLU A 20 61.30 32.34 -11.64
CA GLU A 20 61.77 31.00 -11.21
C GLU A 20 60.99 30.38 -10.04
N ASP A 21 60.03 29.49 -10.36
CA ASP A 21 59.29 28.65 -9.41
C ASP A 21 59.87 27.22 -9.45
N VAL A 22 60.41 26.78 -8.30
CA VAL A 22 60.96 25.44 -8.07
C VAL A 22 59.84 24.53 -7.57
N LEU A 23 59.65 23.38 -8.22
CA LEU A 23 58.76 22.30 -7.78
C LEU A 23 59.22 21.71 -6.43
N GLU A 24 58.36 21.75 -5.42
CA GLU A 24 58.36 20.78 -4.31
C GLU A 24 56.99 20.13 -4.12
N GLN A 25 57.02 18.81 -3.92
CA GLN A 25 55.91 17.86 -3.84
C GLN A 25 55.12 18.02 -2.52
N PRO A 26 53.79 17.84 -2.50
CA PRO A 26 53.06 17.80 -1.24
C PRO A 26 53.18 16.43 -0.56
N THR A 27 53.66 16.47 0.67
CA THR A 27 53.74 15.38 1.66
C THR A 27 52.39 14.73 1.93
N PHE A 28 52.38 13.39 1.94
CA PHE A 28 51.25 12.52 2.29
C PHE A 28 50.83 12.70 3.75
N LEU A 29 49.60 13.19 3.96
CA LEU A 29 48.86 12.99 5.22
C LEU A 29 47.90 11.81 5.02
N THR A 30 48.15 10.74 5.76
CA THR A 30 47.36 9.51 5.78
C THR A 30 45.97 9.78 6.37
N ASN A 31 45.00 10.07 5.51
CA ASN A 31 43.59 10.17 5.89
C ASN A 31 42.97 8.77 6.03
N GLN A 32 42.94 8.25 7.26
CA GLN A 32 42.09 7.11 7.65
C GLN A 32 40.58 7.41 7.55
N SER A 33 40.17 8.58 7.05
CA SER A 33 38.77 8.96 6.82
C SER A 33 38.20 8.49 5.48
N LEU A 34 39.02 8.01 4.54
CA LEU A 34 38.56 7.57 3.21
C LEU A 34 38.01 6.13 3.16
N LEU A 35 38.23 5.32 4.20
CA LEU A 35 37.77 3.92 4.23
C LEU A 35 36.33 3.74 4.71
N ASN A 36 35.68 4.80 5.21
CA ASN A 36 34.28 4.75 5.63
C ASN A 36 33.31 5.38 4.62
N GLU A 37 33.80 5.99 3.54
CA GLU A 37 32.98 6.54 2.45
C GLU A 37 32.74 5.55 1.30
N GLU A 38 33.48 4.43 1.24
CA GLU A 38 33.27 3.40 0.21
C GLU A 38 32.01 2.54 0.43
N GLN A 39 31.26 2.73 1.51
CA GLN A 39 29.96 2.06 1.73
C GLN A 39 28.73 2.91 1.40
N SER A 40 28.88 4.14 0.89
CA SER A 40 27.73 5.00 0.54
C SER A 40 27.69 5.51 -0.90
N MET A 41 28.53 4.99 -1.79
CA MET A 41 28.24 5.06 -3.23
C MET A 41 27.16 4.05 -3.59
N ALA A 42 25.95 4.27 -3.06
CA ALA A 42 24.75 3.64 -3.58
C ALA A 42 24.67 4.02 -5.06
N THR A 43 24.86 3.03 -5.91
CA THR A 43 24.71 3.14 -7.36
C THR A 43 23.37 3.81 -7.64
N ASN A 44 23.37 4.95 -8.36
CA ASN A 44 22.17 5.57 -8.94
C ASN A 44 21.60 4.62 -10.00
N VAL A 45 21.04 3.51 -9.56
CA VAL A 45 20.34 2.52 -10.38
C VAL A 45 18.88 2.66 -9.97
N ASP A 46 18.01 2.97 -10.93
CA ASP A 46 16.58 2.93 -10.74
C ASP A 46 16.20 1.51 -10.30
N HIS A 47 15.98 1.32 -9.00
CA HIS A 47 15.61 0.02 -8.44
C HIS A 47 14.14 -0.24 -8.73
N GLU A 48 13.84 -1.21 -9.60
CA GLU A 48 12.47 -1.65 -9.87
C GLU A 48 12.01 -2.62 -8.78
N PRO A 49 11.10 -2.23 -7.87
CA PRO A 49 10.62 -3.13 -6.83
C PRO A 49 9.86 -4.32 -7.44
N SER A 50 10.21 -5.54 -7.03
CA SER A 50 9.51 -6.75 -7.45
C SER A 50 8.19 -6.93 -6.69
N TRP A 51 7.13 -7.33 -7.39
CA TRP A 51 5.86 -7.71 -6.78
C TRP A 51 5.50 -9.15 -7.17
N LEU A 52 5.65 -10.06 -6.21
CA LEU A 52 5.31 -11.48 -6.37
C LEU A 52 3.79 -11.67 -6.34
N ILE A 53 3.27 -12.38 -7.33
CA ILE A 53 1.84 -12.70 -7.45
C ILE A 53 1.64 -14.18 -7.73
N TYR A 54 0.55 -14.75 -7.20
CA TYR A 54 0.24 -16.18 -7.33
C TYR A 54 -1.05 -16.44 -8.11
N PRO A 55 -1.24 -17.68 -8.61
CA PRO A 55 -2.40 -18.03 -9.42
C PRO A 55 -3.72 -17.80 -8.68
N LEU A 56 -4.72 -17.25 -9.36
CA LEU A 56 -6.05 -17.03 -8.80
C LEU A 56 -6.66 -18.31 -8.21
N LYS A 57 -6.37 -19.48 -8.81
CA LYS A 57 -6.85 -20.79 -8.34
C LYS A 57 -6.41 -21.13 -6.91
N ASN A 58 -5.39 -20.44 -6.38
CA ASN A 58 -4.89 -20.65 -5.02
C ASN A 58 -5.74 -19.97 -3.95
N TYR A 59 -6.65 -19.09 -4.38
CA TYR A 59 -7.43 -18.23 -3.53
C TYR A 59 -8.88 -18.67 -3.53
N GLY A 60 -9.35 -19.17 -2.40
CA GLY A 60 -10.75 -19.55 -2.20
C GLY A 60 -11.56 -18.42 -1.57
N ILE A 61 -12.88 -18.49 -1.69
CA ILE A 61 -13.82 -17.65 -0.93
C ILE A 61 -14.67 -18.58 -0.07
N ARG A 62 -14.79 -18.30 1.24
CA ARG A 62 -15.73 -18.99 2.11
C ARG A 62 -16.87 -18.04 2.46
N VAL A 63 -18.06 -18.36 1.96
CA VAL A 63 -19.31 -17.73 2.41
C VAL A 63 -19.64 -18.33 3.78
N GLN A 64 -19.84 -17.49 4.80
CA GLN A 64 -20.30 -17.99 6.09
C GLN A 64 -21.81 -18.19 6.02
N ASP A 65 -22.25 -19.45 5.97
CA ASP A 65 -23.66 -19.85 6.08
C ASP A 65 -24.15 -19.71 7.53
N ASN A 66 -24.00 -18.54 8.14
CA ASN A 66 -24.63 -18.23 9.43
C ASN A 66 -25.76 -17.23 9.16
N SER A 67 -26.84 -17.74 8.58
CA SER A 67 -28.07 -16.99 8.31
C SER A 67 -28.86 -16.62 9.58
N ASP A 68 -28.57 -17.20 10.74
CA ASP A 68 -29.49 -17.08 11.90
C ASP A 68 -28.87 -16.59 13.23
N GLU A 69 -27.55 -16.34 13.31
CA GLU A 69 -26.91 -15.85 14.56
C GLU A 69 -26.14 -14.53 14.45
N ILE A 70 -26.44 -13.73 13.42
CA ILE A 70 -26.15 -12.28 13.42
C ILE A 70 -27.41 -11.54 12.98
N GLN A 71 -28.53 -11.81 13.67
CA GLN A 71 -29.77 -11.04 13.57
C GLN A 71 -29.89 -9.93 14.64
N SER A 72 -28.79 -9.57 15.32
CA SER A 72 -28.81 -8.51 16.35
C SER A 72 -27.67 -7.50 16.31
N SER A 73 -26.88 -7.42 15.22
CA SER A 73 -25.85 -6.37 15.10
C SER A 73 -25.54 -5.89 13.68
N ILE A 74 -26.43 -6.10 12.72
CA ILE A 74 -26.43 -5.31 11.47
C ILE A 74 -27.60 -4.34 11.56
N PRO A 75 -27.45 -3.20 12.24
CA PRO A 75 -28.45 -2.15 12.11
C PRO A 75 -28.42 -1.71 10.64
N ILE A 76 -29.57 -1.43 10.03
CA ILE A 76 -30.02 -0.20 9.32
C ILE A 76 -28.93 0.80 8.77
N ASN A 77 -27.66 0.43 8.71
CA ASN A 77 -26.47 1.25 8.54
C ASN A 77 -26.05 1.42 7.09
N GLU A 78 -26.67 0.75 6.12
CA GLU A 78 -26.43 1.07 4.71
C GLU A 78 -27.38 2.18 4.24
N MET A 79 -28.60 2.27 4.78
CA MET A 79 -29.46 3.44 4.59
C MET A 79 -29.05 4.61 5.50
N ASN A 80 -28.49 4.33 6.69
CA ASN A 80 -27.90 5.34 7.58
C ASN A 80 -26.40 5.60 7.33
N GLY A 81 -25.73 4.87 6.43
CA GLY A 81 -24.26 4.94 6.28
C GLY A 81 -23.78 6.27 5.74
N PHE A 82 -24.60 6.87 4.87
CA PHE A 82 -24.42 8.24 4.43
C PHE A 82 -24.49 9.22 5.61
N ASN A 83 -25.55 9.12 6.43
CA ASN A 83 -25.72 9.98 7.60
C ASN A 83 -24.57 9.80 8.62
N VAL A 84 -24.15 8.57 8.87
CA VAL A 84 -23.01 8.27 9.74
C VAL A 84 -21.71 8.89 9.20
N LYS A 85 -21.46 8.81 7.88
CA LYS A 85 -20.30 9.47 7.26
C LYS A 85 -20.37 10.99 7.43
N VAL A 86 -21.55 11.59 7.24
CA VAL A 86 -21.79 13.03 7.43
C VAL A 86 -21.56 13.43 8.89
N ASP A 87 -22.14 12.70 9.84
CA ASP A 87 -22.02 12.97 11.28
C ASP A 87 -20.57 12.85 11.75
N ASN A 88 -19.88 11.79 11.34
CA ASN A 88 -18.45 11.62 11.61
C ASN A 88 -17.63 12.76 11.02
N PHE A 89 -17.99 13.26 9.83
CA PHE A 89 -17.30 14.38 9.22
C PHE A 89 -17.54 15.72 9.92
N LEU A 90 -18.74 15.93 10.45
CA LEU A 90 -19.07 17.11 11.24
C LEU A 90 -18.36 17.07 12.60
N LYS A 91 -18.22 15.89 13.21
CA LYS A 91 -17.59 15.70 14.52
C LYS A 91 -16.06 15.63 14.49
N ASP A 92 -15.51 14.73 13.68
CA ASP A 92 -14.09 14.37 13.65
C ASP A 92 -13.35 15.02 12.45
N GLY A 93 -14.07 15.64 11.51
CA GLY A 93 -13.49 16.23 10.31
C GLY A 93 -13.22 15.20 9.21
N ILE A 94 -12.11 15.37 8.48
CA ILE A 94 -11.80 14.54 7.30
C ILE A 94 -11.67 13.06 7.70
N GLY A 95 -12.44 12.19 7.03
CA GLY A 95 -12.35 10.75 7.19
C GLY A 95 -11.00 10.20 6.73
N ARG A 96 -10.51 9.16 7.41
CA ARG A 96 -9.24 8.52 7.11
C ARG A 96 -9.49 7.03 6.91
N SER A 97 -9.10 6.55 5.73
CA SER A 97 -9.24 5.16 5.34
C SER A 97 -7.95 4.64 4.75
N VAL A 98 -7.72 3.35 4.93
CA VAL A 98 -6.59 2.65 4.36
C VAL A 98 -7.11 1.49 3.51
N ALA A 99 -6.58 1.36 2.30
CA ALA A 99 -7.00 0.40 1.29
C ALA A 99 -5.87 -0.56 0.94
N ALA A 100 -6.22 -1.83 0.75
CA ALA A 100 -5.33 -2.89 0.30
C ALA A 100 -5.41 -3.04 -1.21
N LEU A 101 -4.28 -2.87 -1.90
CA LEU A 101 -4.14 -3.30 -3.29
C LEU A 101 -3.47 -4.68 -3.32
N MET A 102 -4.24 -5.67 -3.76
CA MET A 102 -3.81 -7.06 -3.89
C MET A 102 -3.85 -7.49 -5.34
N LEU A 103 -2.81 -8.23 -5.76
CA LEU A 103 -2.69 -8.77 -7.10
C LEU A 103 -2.67 -10.29 -7.08
N THR A 104 -3.26 -10.88 -8.11
CA THR A 104 -3.19 -12.31 -8.44
C THR A 104 -2.90 -12.45 -9.93
N HIS A 105 -2.75 -13.66 -10.45
CA HIS A 105 -2.75 -13.83 -11.91
C HIS A 105 -3.59 -15.00 -12.38
N ARG A 106 -4.04 -14.92 -13.62
CA ARG A 106 -4.64 -16.02 -14.37
C ARG A 106 -3.95 -16.08 -15.73
N TYR A 107 -3.43 -17.25 -16.10
CA TYR A 107 -2.67 -17.44 -17.35
C TYR A 107 -1.51 -16.43 -17.52
N LEU A 108 -0.78 -16.17 -16.43
CA LEU A 108 0.32 -15.17 -16.37
C LEU A 108 -0.11 -13.71 -16.62
N CYS A 109 -1.41 -13.44 -16.71
CA CYS A 109 -1.94 -12.08 -16.78
C CYS A 109 -2.22 -11.56 -15.35
N PRO A 110 -1.64 -10.43 -14.93
CA PRO A 110 -1.92 -9.83 -13.63
C PRO A 110 -3.38 -9.37 -13.51
N HIS A 111 -3.98 -9.66 -12.37
CA HIS A 111 -5.33 -9.28 -12.03
C HIS A 111 -5.35 -8.54 -10.69
N VAL A 112 -6.19 -7.52 -10.61
CA VAL A 112 -6.46 -6.77 -9.38
C VAL A 112 -7.64 -7.41 -8.67
N VAL A 113 -7.51 -7.58 -7.35
CA VAL A 113 -8.59 -8.07 -6.49
C VAL A 113 -9.42 -6.87 -6.02
N LEU A 114 -10.68 -6.81 -6.42
CA LEU A 114 -11.65 -5.79 -6.04
C LEU A 114 -12.84 -6.41 -5.30
N LEU A 115 -13.50 -5.59 -4.49
CA LEU A 115 -14.84 -5.87 -3.97
C LEU A 115 -15.86 -5.15 -4.83
N GLN A 116 -16.91 -5.87 -5.22
CA GLN A 116 -18.13 -5.30 -5.76
C GLN A 116 -19.21 -5.35 -4.69
N ASN A 117 -19.84 -4.22 -4.40
CA ASN A 117 -21.02 -4.18 -3.56
C ASN A 117 -22.24 -4.64 -4.38
N ASP A 118 -22.96 -5.66 -3.91
CA ASP A 118 -24.09 -6.23 -4.64
C ASP A 118 -25.31 -5.31 -4.69
N LEU A 119 -25.43 -4.39 -3.73
CA LEU A 119 -26.55 -3.45 -3.62
C LEU A 119 -26.31 -2.19 -4.45
N THR A 120 -25.12 -1.59 -4.34
CA THR A 120 -24.79 -0.33 -5.04
C THR A 120 -24.11 -0.56 -6.38
N SER A 121 -23.65 -1.78 -6.67
CA SER A 121 -22.80 -2.11 -7.82
C SER A 121 -21.48 -1.32 -7.87
N GLU A 122 -21.09 -0.68 -6.76
CA GLU A 122 -19.84 0.07 -6.67
C GLU A 122 -18.64 -0.88 -6.52
N TRP A 123 -17.55 -0.48 -7.16
CA TRP A 123 -16.27 -1.18 -7.10
C TRP A 123 -15.32 -0.48 -6.14
N MET A 124 -14.68 -1.24 -5.28
CA MET A 124 -13.72 -0.70 -4.32
C MET A 124 -12.60 -1.66 -3.99
N LEU A 125 -11.46 -1.10 -3.58
CA LEU A 125 -10.45 -1.87 -2.87
C LEU A 125 -10.96 -2.23 -1.47
N PRO A 126 -10.62 -3.42 -0.94
CA PRO A 126 -10.81 -3.73 0.47
C PRO A 126 -10.17 -2.63 1.32
N ASN A 127 -10.97 -2.00 2.17
CA ASN A 127 -10.54 -0.86 2.95
C ASN A 127 -11.16 -0.86 4.34
N CYS A 128 -10.53 -0.12 5.24
CA CYS A 128 -11.05 0.14 6.58
C CYS A 128 -10.71 1.57 7.02
N THR A 129 -11.46 2.08 7.99
CA THR A 129 -11.21 3.40 8.57
C THR A 129 -10.22 3.32 9.73
N TYR A 130 -9.49 4.41 9.97
CA TYR A 130 -8.54 4.51 11.08
C TYR A 130 -8.54 5.91 11.70
N LYS A 131 -8.08 6.03 12.94
CA LYS A 131 -7.97 7.31 13.65
C LYS A 131 -6.64 8.00 13.33
N ALA A 132 -6.60 9.33 13.52
CA ALA A 132 -5.47 10.15 13.13
C ALA A 132 -4.13 9.77 13.81
N TRP A 133 -4.21 9.19 15.01
CA TRP A 133 -3.06 8.74 15.81
C TRP A 133 -2.68 7.28 15.56
N GLU A 134 -3.45 6.54 14.75
CA GLU A 134 -3.16 5.14 14.44
C GLU A 134 -2.26 5.03 13.21
N ASN A 135 -1.39 4.03 13.20
CA ASN A 135 -0.57 3.76 12.03
C ASN A 135 -1.40 3.00 10.97
N PRO A 136 -1.61 3.57 9.77
CA PRO A 136 -2.47 2.97 8.75
C PRO A 136 -1.98 1.58 8.30
N ARG A 137 -0.66 1.34 8.28
CA ARG A 137 -0.10 0.02 7.91
C ARG A 137 -0.52 -1.05 8.93
N ILE A 138 -0.49 -0.73 10.22
CA ILE A 138 -0.85 -1.67 11.30
C ILE A 138 -2.36 -1.93 11.28
N VAL A 139 -3.16 -0.88 11.11
CA VAL A 139 -4.62 -1.01 11.01
C VAL A 139 -5.01 -1.86 9.81
N LEU A 140 -4.37 -1.65 8.66
CA LEU A 140 -4.60 -2.47 7.48
C LEU A 140 -4.21 -3.94 7.73
N ALA A 141 -3.06 -4.20 8.33
CA ALA A 141 -2.62 -5.56 8.65
C ALA A 141 -3.63 -6.28 9.56
N ASN A 142 -4.19 -5.58 10.55
CA ASN A 142 -5.21 -6.14 11.43
C ASN A 142 -6.55 -6.38 10.71
N PHE A 143 -6.95 -5.45 9.84
CA PHE A 143 -8.13 -5.62 8.99
C PHE A 143 -7.99 -6.85 8.08
N LEU A 144 -6.82 -7.03 7.45
CA LEU A 144 -6.53 -8.18 6.60
C LEU A 144 -6.60 -9.50 7.38
N LYS A 145 -6.09 -9.56 8.62
CA LYS A 145 -6.26 -10.74 9.49
C LYS A 145 -7.72 -11.09 9.74
N SER A 146 -8.61 -10.10 9.81
CA SER A 146 -10.06 -10.34 9.97
C SER A 146 -10.74 -10.78 8.67
N MET A 147 -10.20 -10.35 7.52
CA MET A 147 -10.68 -10.70 6.18
C MET A 147 -10.23 -12.09 5.72
N PHE A 148 -9.22 -12.68 6.36
CA PHE A 148 -8.66 -13.97 5.97
C PHE A 148 -8.88 -15.04 7.02
N LEU A 149 -9.19 -16.25 6.58
CA LEU A 149 -9.26 -17.40 7.46
C LEU A 149 -7.85 -17.93 7.69
N THR A 150 -7.36 -17.77 8.92
CA THR A 150 -6.12 -18.44 9.36
C THR A 150 -6.43 -19.91 9.63
N SER A 151 -5.49 -20.81 9.30
CA SER A 151 -5.58 -22.26 9.54
C SER A 151 -5.95 -22.64 10.99
N SER A 152 -5.66 -21.77 11.97
CA SER A 152 -6.08 -21.92 13.37
C SER A 152 -7.61 -21.94 13.57
N SER A 153 -8.38 -21.26 12.70
CA SER A 153 -9.84 -21.23 12.79
C SER A 153 -10.52 -22.43 12.11
N ILE A 154 -9.77 -23.24 11.36
CA ILE A 154 -10.28 -24.46 10.70
C ILE A 154 -10.33 -25.63 11.70
N ASN A 155 -9.48 -25.60 12.74
CA ASN A 155 -9.34 -26.70 13.71
C ASN A 155 -10.19 -26.57 14.98
N SER A 156 -10.97 -25.49 15.17
CA SER A 156 -11.75 -25.28 16.40
C SER A 156 -13.16 -25.90 16.39
N ASN A 157 -13.54 -26.67 15.36
CA ASN A 157 -14.87 -27.29 15.24
C ASN A 157 -14.88 -28.82 15.45
N THR A 158 -13.89 -29.39 16.16
CA THR A 158 -13.92 -30.80 16.57
C THR A 158 -14.25 -30.94 18.06
N ASN A 159 -15.51 -31.26 18.33
CA ASN A 159 -16.05 -32.02 19.47
C ASN A 159 -15.80 -31.50 20.90
N ASN A 160 -16.69 -30.64 21.39
CA ASN A 160 -16.98 -30.56 22.83
C ASN A 160 -18.04 -31.60 23.19
N SER A 161 -17.58 -32.73 23.74
CA SER A 161 -18.37 -33.64 24.57
C SER A 161 -17.43 -34.32 25.55
N GLY A 162 -17.45 -33.89 26.82
CA GLY A 162 -16.75 -34.58 27.91
C GLY A 162 -16.10 -33.69 28.97
N SER A 163 -16.90 -33.32 29.98
CA SER A 163 -16.59 -33.16 31.41
C SER A 163 -15.15 -33.00 31.95
N ASN A 164 -15.05 -32.02 32.86
CA ASN A 164 -14.42 -32.01 34.20
C ASN A 164 -13.00 -31.45 34.42
N ASN A 165 -13.00 -30.38 35.24
CA ASN A 165 -12.17 -30.06 36.41
C ASN A 165 -10.63 -30.11 36.32
N GLY A 166 -10.03 -28.96 36.65
CA GLY A 166 -8.67 -28.89 37.18
C GLY A 166 -8.12 -27.47 37.19
N ASN A 167 -8.19 -26.82 38.36
CA ASN A 167 -7.36 -25.67 38.70
C ASN A 167 -5.89 -25.94 38.37
N ASN A 168 -5.15 -24.92 37.91
CA ASN A 168 -3.84 -24.57 38.46
C ASN A 168 -3.33 -23.24 37.92
N ASN A 169 -3.05 -22.33 38.85
CA ASN A 169 -2.18 -21.18 38.66
C ASN A 169 -0.80 -21.65 38.18
N SER A 170 -0.32 -21.12 37.07
CA SER A 170 1.12 -21.06 36.78
C SER A 170 1.45 -19.76 36.06
N SER A 171 2.00 -18.84 36.85
CA SER A 171 2.83 -17.74 36.36
C SER A 171 4.01 -18.34 35.61
N THR A 172 4.07 -18.15 34.29
CA THR A 172 5.28 -18.38 33.51
C THR A 172 5.56 -17.12 32.69
N ASN A 173 6.57 -16.38 33.14
CA ASN A 173 7.30 -15.41 32.33
C ASN A 173 7.85 -16.13 31.09
N ASN A 174 7.39 -15.75 29.91
CA ASN A 174 8.05 -16.10 28.65
C ASN A 174 8.34 -14.82 27.86
N ASN A 175 9.42 -14.15 28.24
CA ASN A 175 10.21 -13.36 27.31
C ASN A 175 10.87 -14.35 26.33
N ASN A 176 10.17 -14.68 25.26
CA ASN A 176 10.69 -15.35 24.08
C ASN A 176 9.68 -15.15 22.94
N ILE A 177 9.76 -14.00 22.26
CA ILE A 177 9.17 -13.85 20.93
C ILE A 177 10.31 -14.05 19.93
N ASN A 178 10.80 -15.29 19.87
CA ASN A 178 11.51 -15.79 18.71
C ASN A 178 10.52 -16.65 17.92
N ASN A 179 10.39 -16.27 16.64
CA ASN A 179 9.59 -16.87 15.59
C ASN A 179 9.56 -18.41 15.62
N ALA A 180 8.34 -18.95 15.68
CA ALA A 180 7.95 -20.18 14.98
C ALA A 180 6.41 -20.23 14.90
N CYS A 181 5.87 -20.52 13.70
CA CYS A 181 4.44 -20.69 13.32
C CYS A 181 3.76 -19.38 12.84
N SER A 182 3.47 -19.11 11.56
CA SER A 182 3.27 -19.95 10.36
C SER A 182 3.72 -19.18 9.10
N ASP A 183 4.40 -19.86 8.18
CA ASP A 183 5.15 -19.31 7.04
C ASP A 183 4.28 -18.80 5.86
N ASN A 184 3.07 -18.30 6.14
CA ASN A 184 2.10 -17.86 5.12
C ASN A 184 1.25 -16.68 5.61
N ALA A 185 1.84 -15.74 6.36
CA ALA A 185 1.15 -14.53 6.77
C ALA A 185 1.11 -13.50 5.63
N VAL A 186 -0.03 -12.82 5.46
CA VAL A 186 -0.16 -11.72 4.50
C VAL A 186 0.67 -10.53 4.99
N GLU A 187 1.47 -9.96 4.08
CA GLU A 187 2.34 -8.83 4.37
C GLU A 187 1.78 -7.53 3.76
N VAL A 188 1.82 -6.45 4.54
CA VAL A 188 1.52 -5.10 4.05
C VAL A 188 2.84 -4.42 3.64
N GLY A 189 3.02 -4.24 2.34
CA GLY A 189 4.23 -3.69 1.73
C GLY A 189 4.23 -2.17 1.66
N GLU A 190 4.64 -1.65 0.49
CA GLU A 190 4.86 -0.24 0.25
C GLU A 190 3.58 0.60 0.23
N TYR A 191 3.72 1.88 0.55
CA TYR A 191 2.69 2.89 0.29
C TYR A 191 2.70 3.24 -1.20
N LEU A 192 1.53 3.18 -1.85
CA LEU A 192 1.41 3.39 -3.29
C LEU A 192 0.94 4.81 -3.64
N GLY A 193 0.02 5.34 -2.85
CA GLY A 193 -0.57 6.65 -3.11
C GLY A 193 -1.74 6.97 -2.21
N THR A 194 -2.30 8.16 -2.38
CA THR A 194 -3.49 8.61 -1.66
C THR A 194 -4.56 9.00 -2.67
N TRP A 195 -5.76 8.49 -2.48
CA TRP A 195 -6.95 8.98 -3.14
C TRP A 195 -7.75 9.92 -2.22
N TRP A 196 -8.46 10.85 -2.84
CA TRP A 196 -9.23 11.89 -2.17
C TRP A 196 -10.68 11.80 -2.57
N ARG A 197 -11.57 11.73 -1.58
CA ARG A 197 -13.00 11.86 -1.82
C ARG A 197 -13.44 13.29 -1.49
N THR A 198 -13.82 14.04 -2.51
CA THR A 198 -14.25 15.44 -2.34
C THR A 198 -15.68 15.54 -1.80
N GLU A 199 -16.55 14.60 -2.20
CA GLU A 199 -17.96 14.52 -1.82
C GLU A 199 -18.38 13.09 -1.45
N PHE A 200 -19.34 12.92 -0.53
CA PHE A 200 -19.65 11.61 0.07
C PHE A 200 -20.07 10.51 -0.93
N ASN A 201 -20.69 10.87 -2.04
CA ASN A 201 -21.20 9.94 -3.06
C ASN A 201 -20.35 9.93 -4.34
N TYR A 202 -19.20 10.60 -4.36
CA TYR A 202 -18.34 10.67 -5.53
C TYR A 202 -17.24 9.63 -5.46
N SER A 203 -16.91 9.04 -6.61
CA SER A 203 -15.72 8.17 -6.74
C SER A 203 -14.46 8.95 -6.34
N PRO A 204 -13.53 8.35 -5.58
CA PRO A 204 -12.35 9.05 -5.14
C PRO A 204 -11.40 9.35 -6.33
N LEU A 205 -10.60 10.40 -6.19
CA LEU A 205 -9.68 10.89 -7.21
C LEU A 205 -8.22 10.71 -6.78
N PRO A 206 -7.27 10.47 -7.70
CA PRO A 206 -5.85 10.33 -7.37
C PRO A 206 -5.13 11.64 -7.05
N TYR A 207 -5.86 12.74 -6.94
CA TYR A 207 -5.36 14.06 -6.57
C TYR A 207 -6.47 14.81 -5.82
N LEU A 208 -6.08 15.86 -5.08
CA LEU A 208 -7.04 16.78 -4.47
C LEU A 208 -7.30 17.94 -5.44
N PRO A 209 -8.54 18.14 -5.92
CA PRO A 209 -8.85 19.25 -6.82
C PRO A 209 -8.60 20.62 -6.16
N PRO A 210 -8.10 21.65 -6.89
CA PRO A 210 -7.72 22.94 -6.30
C PRO A 210 -8.84 23.70 -5.58
N HIS A 211 -10.09 23.53 -6.03
CA HIS A 211 -11.25 24.18 -5.41
C HIS A 211 -11.82 23.38 -4.20
N SER A 212 -11.33 22.16 -3.97
CA SER A 212 -11.78 21.32 -2.86
C SER A 212 -10.96 21.60 -1.61
N THR A 213 -11.45 22.52 -0.77
CA THR A 213 -10.79 22.93 0.47
C THR A 213 -11.09 22.00 1.65
N ARG A 214 -12.18 21.24 1.59
CA ARG A 214 -12.65 20.36 2.69
C ARG A 214 -13.09 18.98 2.15
N PRO A 215 -12.14 18.13 1.73
CA PRO A 215 -12.44 16.77 1.27
C PRO A 215 -13.06 15.95 2.40
N LYS A 216 -13.94 15.00 2.06
CA LYS A 216 -14.65 14.18 3.05
C LYS A 216 -13.82 13.01 3.54
N GLU A 217 -12.93 12.49 2.70
CA GLU A 217 -12.16 11.29 3.00
C GLU A 217 -10.79 11.31 2.32
N THR A 218 -9.79 10.79 3.04
CA THR A 218 -8.45 10.46 2.53
C THR A 218 -8.28 8.95 2.58
N ILE A 219 -7.93 8.35 1.44
CA ILE A 219 -7.79 6.90 1.30
C ILE A 219 -6.33 6.60 0.94
N ARG A 220 -5.56 6.08 1.88
CA ARG A 220 -4.18 5.66 1.64
C ARG A 220 -4.15 4.24 1.10
N ILE A 221 -3.40 4.02 0.03
CA ILE A 221 -3.33 2.73 -0.64
C ILE A 221 -1.98 2.10 -0.31
N TYR A 222 -2.02 0.83 0.11
CA TYR A 222 -0.83 0.04 0.36
C TYR A 222 -0.82 -1.20 -0.52
N GLN A 223 0.39 -1.57 -0.94
CA GLN A 223 0.69 -2.86 -1.50
C GLN A 223 0.40 -3.95 -0.47
N VAL A 224 -0.23 -5.04 -0.90
CA VAL A 224 -0.43 -6.22 -0.06
C VAL A 224 0.08 -7.44 -0.81
N ILE A 225 1.02 -8.14 -0.20
CA ILE A 225 1.64 -9.35 -0.73
C ILE A 225 0.86 -10.53 -0.19
N LEU A 226 0.17 -11.22 -1.10
CA LEU A 226 -0.61 -12.39 -0.75
C LEU A 226 0.30 -13.63 -0.62
N PRO A 227 0.06 -14.50 0.37
CA PRO A 227 0.77 -15.77 0.48
C PRO A 227 0.36 -16.71 -0.67
N PRO A 228 1.11 -17.81 -0.88
CA PRO A 228 0.86 -18.76 -1.96
C PRO A 228 -0.55 -19.37 -1.98
N LYS A 229 -1.21 -19.51 -0.82
CA LYS A 229 -2.59 -19.99 -0.68
C LYS A 229 -3.30 -19.22 0.42
N LEU A 230 -4.54 -18.80 0.18
CA LEU A 230 -5.33 -18.05 1.16
C LEU A 230 -6.83 -18.26 0.94
N LEU A 231 -7.61 -18.14 2.01
CA LEU A 231 -9.07 -18.21 1.98
C LEU A 231 -9.67 -16.89 2.47
N PHE A 232 -10.45 -16.25 1.60
CA PHE A 232 -11.10 -14.97 1.89
C PHE A 232 -12.41 -15.20 2.65
N LYS A 233 -12.62 -14.41 3.71
CA LYS A 233 -13.88 -14.19 4.40
C LYS A 233 -14.41 -12.81 3.99
N LEU A 234 -15.55 -12.79 3.31
CA LEU A 234 -16.13 -11.56 2.79
C LEU A 234 -17.18 -10.96 3.73
N PRO A 235 -17.31 -9.62 3.78
CA PRO A 235 -18.48 -8.96 4.36
C PRO A 235 -19.78 -9.36 3.66
N LYS A 236 -20.93 -9.15 4.32
CA LYS A 236 -22.24 -9.35 3.68
C LYS A 236 -22.40 -8.40 2.48
N HIS A 237 -23.15 -8.84 1.47
CA HIS A 237 -23.46 -8.06 0.26
C HIS A 237 -22.24 -7.58 -0.54
N HIS A 238 -21.09 -8.26 -0.39
CA HIS A 238 -19.89 -7.98 -1.18
C HIS A 238 -19.39 -9.24 -1.85
N VAL A 239 -19.06 -9.12 -3.14
CA VAL A 239 -18.44 -10.17 -3.92
C VAL A 239 -17.02 -9.78 -4.25
N LEU A 240 -16.09 -10.72 -4.04
CA LEU A 240 -14.70 -10.56 -4.43
C LEU A 240 -14.53 -10.95 -5.89
N LYS A 241 -13.96 -10.06 -6.68
CA LYS A 241 -13.68 -10.28 -8.10
C LYS A 241 -12.22 -9.98 -8.39
N SER A 242 -11.65 -10.81 -9.26
CA SER A 242 -10.29 -10.65 -9.77
C SER A 242 -10.41 -10.23 -11.23
N LEU A 243 -9.96 -9.02 -11.56
CA LEU A 243 -10.09 -8.43 -12.89
C LEU A 243 -8.73 -8.18 -13.50
N PRO A 244 -8.51 -8.49 -14.79
CA PRO A 244 -7.25 -8.21 -15.45
C PRO A 244 -7.05 -6.69 -15.57
N LEU A 245 -5.79 -6.25 -15.61
CA LEU A 245 -5.47 -4.82 -15.63
C LEU A 245 -6.07 -4.06 -16.82
N PHE A 246 -6.22 -4.71 -17.98
CA PHE A 246 -6.76 -4.10 -19.18
C PHE A 246 -8.29 -3.90 -19.16
N ASP A 247 -9.00 -4.58 -18.26
CA ASP A 247 -10.46 -4.44 -18.12
C ASP A 247 -10.85 -3.28 -17.19
N LEU A 248 -9.89 -2.64 -16.51
CA LEU A 248 -10.14 -1.55 -15.56
C LEU A 248 -10.43 -0.21 -16.26
N ASP A 249 -11.59 -0.13 -16.93
CA ASP A 249 -12.07 1.12 -17.55
C ASP A 249 -12.45 2.18 -16.49
N PRO A 250 -11.84 3.38 -16.52
CA PRO A 250 -12.20 4.49 -15.63
C PRO A 250 -13.69 4.87 -15.63
N ASN A 251 -14.42 4.62 -16.71
CA ASN A 251 -15.85 4.92 -16.80
C ASN A 251 -16.72 3.95 -15.97
N ILE A 252 -16.26 2.71 -15.80
CA ILE A 252 -16.99 1.66 -15.09
C ILE A 252 -16.54 1.60 -13.63
N PHE A 253 -15.23 1.63 -13.39
CA PHE A 253 -14.64 1.45 -12.06
C PHE A 253 -14.38 2.77 -11.33
N GLY A 254 -14.60 3.89 -12.00
CA GLY A 254 -14.21 5.21 -11.52
C GLY A 254 -12.71 5.47 -11.72
N ILE A 255 -12.33 6.75 -11.66
CA ILE A 255 -10.97 7.20 -11.97
C ILE A 255 -9.94 6.57 -11.02
N ALA A 256 -10.26 6.42 -9.73
CA ALA A 256 -9.38 5.77 -8.76
C ALA A 256 -9.01 4.35 -9.18
N CYS A 257 -9.98 3.45 -9.31
CA CYS A 257 -9.72 2.05 -9.66
C CYS A 257 -9.19 1.91 -11.09
N GLY A 258 -9.68 2.71 -12.04
CA GLY A 258 -9.18 2.76 -13.42
C GLY A 258 -7.74 3.26 -13.54
N SER A 259 -7.22 3.97 -12.53
CA SER A 259 -5.82 4.43 -12.48
C SER A 259 -4.82 3.42 -11.89
N ILE A 260 -5.30 2.25 -11.43
CA ILE A 260 -4.46 1.22 -10.82
C ILE A 260 -3.36 0.72 -11.77
N PRO A 261 -3.61 0.46 -13.07
CA PRO A 261 -2.55 0.03 -13.99
C PRO A 261 -1.37 1.01 -14.04
N GLN A 262 -1.65 2.31 -14.03
CA GLN A 262 -0.63 3.37 -13.98
C GLN A 262 0.09 3.36 -12.63
N LEU A 263 -0.64 3.20 -11.52
CA LEU A 263 -0.09 3.18 -10.16
C LEU A 263 0.93 2.05 -9.94
N ILE A 264 0.69 0.88 -10.54
CA ILE A 264 1.56 -0.29 -10.36
C ILE A 264 2.60 -0.46 -11.48
N SER A 265 2.62 0.42 -12.48
CA SER A 265 3.54 0.33 -13.63
C SER A 265 5.02 0.39 -13.25
N ARG A 266 5.35 0.90 -12.05
CA ARG A 266 6.71 0.96 -11.51
C ARG A 266 7.24 -0.37 -10.94
N PHE A 267 6.41 -1.41 -10.86
CA PHE A 267 6.78 -2.68 -10.23
C PHE A 267 7.10 -3.75 -11.27
N GLN A 268 8.13 -4.54 -10.99
CA GLN A 268 8.42 -5.75 -11.72
C GLN A 268 7.49 -6.86 -11.23
N ILE A 269 6.38 -7.09 -11.94
CA ILE A 269 5.39 -8.11 -11.55
C ILE A 269 5.91 -9.51 -11.90
N GLN A 270 6.14 -10.34 -10.88
CA GLN A 270 6.64 -11.70 -11.02
C GLN A 270 5.53 -12.71 -10.76
N SER A 271 5.07 -13.37 -11.82
CA SER A 271 4.01 -14.39 -11.76
C SER A 271 4.58 -15.75 -11.38
N MET A 272 4.20 -16.27 -10.21
CA MET A 272 4.67 -17.56 -9.73
C MET A 272 3.84 -18.69 -10.32
N VAL A 273 4.50 -19.69 -10.91
CA VAL A 273 3.83 -20.93 -11.34
C VAL A 273 3.94 -21.94 -10.21
N GLN A 274 2.81 -22.50 -9.77
CA GLN A 274 2.86 -23.66 -8.87
C GLN A 274 3.42 -24.85 -9.64
N SER A 275 4.50 -25.43 -9.13
CA SER A 275 4.94 -26.77 -9.54
C SER A 275 3.85 -27.75 -9.14
N ASP A 276 3.25 -28.43 -10.12
CA ASP A 276 2.36 -29.55 -9.87
C ASP A 276 3.22 -30.69 -9.28
N ASN A 277 3.17 -30.86 -7.96
CA ASN A 277 3.72 -32.03 -7.24
C ASN A 277 2.59 -33.02 -6.95
#